data_AF-A0A1W1Z4C9-F1
#
_entry.id   AF-A0A1W1Z4C9-F1
#
_cell.length_a   1.000
_cell.length_b   1.000
_cell.length_c   1.000
_cell.angle_alpha   90.00
_cell.angle_beta   90.00
_cell.angle_gamma   90.00
#
_symmetry.space_group_name_H-M   'P 1'
#
loop_
_entity.id
_entity.type
_entity.pdbx_description
1 polymer ?
#
loop_
_entity_poly.entity_id
_entity_poly.type
_entity_poly.pdbx_seq_one_letter_code
_entity_poly.pdbx_strand_id
1 'polypeptide(L)'
;MRRVKKCKLFLILTLLLCLIPCCVALAKTGKVTATSLNMRKSADSDSKVVKVLKEGAEVTIKDTTGNWYKVSAGGETGYVYKKYIKVTEEKKSDKKEDKKNDSKDKKSDKSEKKKDDGTCGPGDTGSAVKKVQKKLKSLGYYSGSIDGDYGKGTKSAVKSFQKRNGLDDDGKVGAKTLAKLNSKDAKKATKSDSASGSETTGKTEKLDWFNGGSKKIPKGATFKVKDIKTGKVFTCKRWSGANHLDAEPKSKDDTSTLKSIYGGWSWKRRAVLVKYDGHVYAASMNGMPHGTQTIDDNNFEGHFCIHFSGSKTHGSKKVDDMHQQCVKEALKHSW
;
A
#
# COMPACT_ATOMS: atom_id res chain seq x y z
N MET A 1 57.75 39.86 -52.64
CA MET A 1 58.11 39.89 -51.21
C MET A 1 56.84 39.85 -50.37
N ARG A 2 56.84 39.03 -49.31
CA ARG A 2 55.69 38.67 -48.46
C ARG A 2 55.15 39.85 -47.64
N ARG A 3 53.83 39.94 -47.48
CA ARG A 3 53.16 40.41 -46.25
C ARG A 3 51.97 39.50 -45.93
N VAL A 4 51.73 39.35 -44.63
CA VAL A 4 51.15 38.20 -43.93
C VAL A 4 49.84 38.62 -43.24
N LYS A 5 49.02 37.64 -42.81
CA LYS A 5 48.03 37.65 -41.68
C LYS A 5 46.62 38.14 -42.05
N LYS A 6 45.46 37.58 -41.65
CA LYS A 6 44.96 36.57 -40.67
C LYS A 6 43.61 36.04 -41.21
N CYS A 7 43.22 34.77 -41.13
CA CYS A 7 42.60 34.07 -39.98
C CYS A 7 41.40 34.79 -39.32
N LYS A 8 40.15 34.35 -39.57
CA LYS A 8 39.22 33.83 -38.53
C LYS A 8 37.84 33.44 -39.09
N LEU A 9 37.55 32.15 -38.92
CA LEU A 9 36.24 31.50 -38.87
C LEU A 9 35.45 32.02 -37.65
N PHE A 10 34.17 32.35 -37.81
CA PHE A 10 33.23 32.41 -36.67
C PHE A 10 31.88 31.81 -37.07
N LEU A 11 31.64 30.62 -36.53
CA LEU A 11 30.39 29.87 -36.50
C LEU A 11 29.49 30.51 -35.43
N ILE A 12 28.37 31.09 -35.83
CA ILE A 12 27.36 31.61 -34.87
C ILE A 12 26.43 30.46 -34.50
N LEU A 13 26.71 29.84 -33.36
CA LEU A 13 25.84 28.88 -32.67
C LEU A 13 24.79 29.66 -31.87
N THR A 14 23.55 29.69 -32.33
CA THR A 14 22.42 30.28 -31.61
C THR A 14 22.00 29.36 -30.45
N LEU A 15 22.51 29.68 -29.25
CA LEU A 15 22.02 29.13 -27.98
C LEU A 15 20.66 29.76 -27.66
N LEU A 16 19.59 29.13 -28.12
CA LEU A 16 18.23 29.43 -27.68
C LEU A 16 18.05 28.87 -26.26
N LEU A 17 18.32 29.69 -25.24
CA LEU A 17 18.04 29.38 -23.84
C LEU A 17 16.52 29.34 -23.64
N CYS A 18 15.93 28.15 -23.71
CA CYS A 18 14.51 27.93 -23.45
C CYS A 18 14.24 28.19 -21.96
N LEU A 19 13.84 29.42 -21.63
CA LEU A 19 13.22 29.77 -20.34
C LEU A 19 11.82 29.13 -20.30
N ILE A 20 11.80 27.82 -20.07
CA ILE A 20 10.58 27.10 -19.69
C ILE A 20 10.17 27.67 -18.33
N PRO A 21 8.95 28.22 -18.17
CA PRO A 21 8.41 28.51 -16.85
C PRO A 21 8.31 27.17 -16.13
N CYS A 22 9.22 26.94 -15.18
CA CYS A 22 9.12 25.83 -14.25
C CYS A 22 7.85 26.08 -13.45
N CYS A 23 6.75 25.46 -13.87
CA CYS A 23 5.57 25.32 -13.04
C CYS A 23 5.98 24.41 -11.88
N VAL A 24 6.53 25.01 -10.82
CA VAL A 24 6.81 24.31 -9.58
C VAL A 24 5.47 23.92 -9.00
N ALA A 25 5.10 22.64 -9.15
CA ALA A 25 3.93 22.10 -8.49
C ALA A 25 4.08 22.36 -6.98
N LEU A 26 3.10 23.07 -6.41
CA LEU A 26 3.12 23.49 -5.01
C LEU A 26 3.24 22.25 -4.12
N ALA A 27 4.35 22.15 -3.39
CA ALA A 27 4.61 20.98 -2.56
C ALA A 27 3.70 21.02 -1.32
N LYS A 28 2.97 19.93 -1.07
CA LYS A 28 2.13 19.79 0.12
C LYS A 28 3.01 19.78 1.36
N THR A 29 2.79 20.68 2.32
CA THR A 29 3.58 20.76 3.55
C THR A 29 2.74 20.41 4.78
N GLY A 30 3.41 20.20 5.91
CA GLY A 30 2.75 20.04 7.21
C GLY A 30 3.70 20.34 8.36
N LYS A 31 3.12 20.52 9.55
CA LYS A 31 3.86 20.71 10.80
C LYS A 31 3.72 19.50 11.71
N VAL A 32 4.81 19.15 12.38
CA VAL A 32 4.82 18.09 13.39
C VAL A 32 4.04 18.53 14.62
N THR A 33 3.10 17.70 15.10
CA THR A 33 2.28 17.98 16.29
C THR A 33 2.71 17.21 17.54
N ALA A 34 3.68 16.31 17.42
CA ALA A 34 4.22 15.56 18.54
C ALA A 34 5.51 16.20 19.07
N THR A 35 5.70 16.22 20.39
CA THR A 35 6.92 16.70 21.07
C THR A 35 8.20 16.09 20.49
N SER A 36 8.14 14.82 20.09
CA SER A 36 9.18 14.14 19.33
C SER A 36 8.58 13.11 18.38
N LEU A 37 8.97 13.16 17.11
CA LEU A 37 8.48 12.27 16.06
C LEU A 37 9.64 11.60 15.33
N ASN A 38 9.70 10.28 15.40
CA ASN A 38 10.67 9.49 14.65
C ASN A 38 10.30 9.47 13.16
N MET A 39 11.16 10.03 12.32
CA MET A 39 11.17 9.84 10.87
C MET A 39 11.98 8.59 10.54
N ARG A 40 11.32 7.61 9.92
CA ARG A 40 11.86 6.25 9.73
C ARG A 40 12.24 5.95 8.29
N LYS A 41 13.06 4.93 8.07
CA LYS A 41 13.58 4.59 6.75
C LYS A 41 12.51 4.00 5.82
N SER A 42 11.52 3.31 6.39
CA SER A 42 10.34 2.78 5.69
C SER A 42 9.05 3.11 6.45
N ALA A 43 7.90 2.91 5.81
CA ALA A 43 6.56 3.08 6.38
C ALA A 43 6.21 1.97 7.40
N ASP A 44 7.09 1.79 8.39
CA ASP A 44 7.06 0.74 9.40
C ASP A 44 7.59 1.32 10.72
N SER A 45 6.86 1.12 11.82
CA SER A 45 7.23 1.65 13.13
C SER A 45 8.43 0.96 13.76
N ASP A 46 8.85 -0.19 13.25
CA ASP A 46 10.04 -0.91 13.72
C ASP A 46 11.27 -0.64 12.83
N SER A 47 11.09 0.11 11.74
CA SER A 47 12.17 0.50 10.84
C SER A 47 13.14 1.49 11.47
N LYS A 48 14.40 1.46 11.00
CA LYS A 48 15.49 2.34 11.45
C LYS A 48 15.02 3.80 11.46
N VAL A 49 15.23 4.47 12.58
CA VAL A 49 15.02 5.91 12.70
C VAL A 49 16.13 6.61 11.93
N VAL A 50 15.72 7.42 10.96
CA VAL A 50 16.62 8.25 10.15
C VAL A 50 16.82 9.59 10.84
N LYS A 51 15.75 10.18 11.39
CA LYS A 51 15.78 11.45 12.12
C LYS A 51 14.71 11.51 13.20
N VAL A 52 14.91 12.35 14.20
CA VAL A 52 13.85 12.74 15.15
C VAL A 52 13.46 14.19 14.87
N LEU A 53 12.19 14.42 14.59
CA LEU A 53 11.61 15.74 14.35
C LEU A 53 10.95 16.24 15.63
N LYS A 54 11.14 17.53 15.94
CA LYS A 54 10.52 18.17 17.10
C LYS A 54 9.16 18.75 16.75
N GLU A 55 8.35 19.03 17.76
CA GLU A 55 7.07 19.72 17.58
C GLU A 55 7.25 21.04 16.85
N GLY A 56 6.30 21.37 15.97
CA GLY A 56 6.35 22.55 15.12
C GLY A 56 7.27 22.43 13.91
N ALA A 57 8.14 21.40 13.84
CA ALA A 57 9.03 21.20 12.69
C ALA A 57 8.23 21.05 11.40
N GLU A 58 8.67 21.74 10.36
CA GLU A 58 8.04 21.70 9.05
C GLU A 58 8.57 20.52 8.22
N VAL A 59 7.66 19.91 7.49
CA VAL A 59 7.96 18.80 6.61
C VAL A 59 7.29 18.99 5.25
N THR A 60 7.99 18.63 4.19
CA THR A 60 7.40 18.53 2.85
C THR A 60 6.86 17.13 2.66
N ILE A 61 5.56 16.98 2.45
CA ILE A 61 4.90 15.71 2.21
C ILE A 61 5.05 15.36 0.72
N LYS A 62 5.87 14.33 0.46
CA LYS A 62 6.18 13.84 -0.89
C LYS A 62 5.21 12.76 -1.35
N ASP A 63 4.78 11.90 -0.44
CA ASP A 63 3.88 10.79 -0.74
C ASP A 63 3.13 10.33 0.50
N THR A 64 2.12 9.49 0.29
CA THR A 64 1.25 8.92 1.30
C THR A 64 1.13 7.41 1.08
N THR A 65 1.55 6.60 2.07
CA THR A 65 1.40 5.13 2.03
C THR A 65 0.74 4.65 3.32
N GLY A 66 -0.46 4.08 3.22
CA GLY A 66 -1.22 3.64 4.40
C GLY A 66 -1.44 4.80 5.38
N ASN A 67 -0.96 4.66 6.62
CA ASN A 67 -1.02 5.70 7.66
C ASN A 67 0.30 6.50 7.80
N TRP A 68 1.17 6.46 6.79
CA TRP A 68 2.44 7.18 6.78
C TRP A 68 2.46 8.25 5.70
N TYR A 69 3.09 9.38 6.02
CA TYR A 69 3.58 10.31 5.04
C TYR A 69 5.06 10.01 4.75
N LYS A 70 5.43 9.93 3.48
CA LYS A 70 6.83 10.09 3.07
C LYS A 70 7.10 11.58 3.08
N VAL A 71 8.04 12.01 3.90
CA VAL A 71 8.33 13.43 4.10
C VAL A 71 9.79 13.74 3.88
N SER A 72 10.07 14.99 3.52
CA SER A 72 11.40 15.58 3.52
C SER A 72 11.49 16.59 4.65
N ALA A 73 12.53 16.51 5.46
CA ALA A 73 12.77 17.45 6.57
C ALA A 73 14.27 17.63 6.81
N GLY A 74 14.76 18.86 6.64
CA GLY A 74 16.18 19.20 6.81
C GLY A 74 17.12 18.31 5.99
N GLY A 75 16.88 18.23 4.68
CA GLY A 75 17.70 17.48 3.71
C GLY A 75 17.45 15.97 3.65
N GLU A 76 16.88 15.36 4.68
CA GLU A 76 16.64 13.92 4.73
C GLU A 76 15.21 13.56 4.33
N THR A 77 15.05 12.36 3.75
CA THR A 77 13.74 11.80 3.40
C THR A 77 13.49 10.53 4.21
N GLY A 78 12.28 10.43 4.77
CA GLY A 78 11.84 9.25 5.50
C GLY A 78 10.32 9.23 5.66
N TYR A 79 9.83 8.37 6.54
CA TYR A 79 8.41 8.15 6.77
C TYR A 79 8.03 8.54 8.18
N VAL A 80 6.96 9.33 8.30
CA VAL A 80 6.37 9.75 9.58
C VAL A 80 4.90 9.37 9.62
N TYR A 81 4.35 9.07 10.80
CA TYR A 81 2.95 8.69 10.92
C TYR A 81 2.05 9.90 10.66
N LYS A 82 1.02 9.74 9.84
CA LYS A 82 0.10 10.82 9.43
C LYS A 82 -0.49 11.58 10.60
N LYS A 83 -0.87 10.87 11.66
CA LYS A 83 -1.54 11.45 12.83
C LYS A 83 -0.71 12.50 13.56
N TYR A 84 0.60 12.53 13.33
CA TYR A 84 1.52 13.49 13.94
C TYR A 84 1.88 14.65 13.02
N ILE A 85 1.25 14.76 11.85
CA ILE A 85 1.46 15.84 10.90
C ILE A 85 0.14 16.57 10.68
N LYS A 86 0.09 17.84 11.08
CA LYS A 86 -0.97 18.77 10.68
C LYS A 86 -0.61 19.31 9.30
N VAL A 87 -1.33 18.85 8.29
CA VAL A 87 -1.14 19.30 6.90
C VAL A 87 -1.54 20.77 6.79
N THR A 88 -0.68 21.57 6.16
CA THR A 88 -0.98 22.96 5.80
C THR A 88 -1.25 22.97 4.30
N GLU A 89 -2.52 23.11 3.91
CA GLU A 89 -2.88 23.38 2.51
C GLU A 89 -3.17 24.88 2.37
N GLU A 90 -2.57 25.55 1.38
CA GLU A 90 -3.03 26.87 0.96
C GLU A 90 -4.33 26.71 0.17
N LYS A 91 -5.44 27.15 0.76
CA LYS A 91 -6.73 27.28 0.06
C LYS A 91 -6.72 28.54 -0.80
N LYS A 92 -7.10 28.41 -2.08
CA LYS A 92 -7.72 29.51 -2.82
C LYS A 92 -9.01 29.91 -2.10
N SER A 93 -9.14 31.21 -1.84
CA SER A 93 -10.32 31.87 -1.29
C SER A 93 -11.43 32.00 -2.34
N ASP A 94 -12.67 31.82 -1.91
CA ASP A 94 -13.72 32.82 -2.10
C ASP A 94 -14.69 32.78 -0.89
N LYS A 95 -15.04 33.98 -0.43
CA LYS A 95 -15.80 34.34 0.79
C LYS A 95 -17.26 34.57 0.38
N LYS A 96 -18.29 34.06 1.09
CA LYS A 96 -19.14 34.70 2.13
C LYS A 96 -20.42 33.81 2.21
N GLU A 97 -21.24 33.70 3.25
CA GLU A 97 -21.41 34.39 4.52
C GLU A 97 -22.27 33.49 5.45
N ASP A 98 -22.15 33.75 6.75
CA ASP A 98 -22.70 33.00 7.88
C ASP A 98 -24.23 32.98 7.98
N LYS A 99 -24.77 31.85 8.48
CA LYS A 99 -25.85 31.90 9.49
C LYS A 99 -25.56 30.94 10.63
N LYS A 100 -25.26 31.57 11.76
CA LYS A 100 -25.24 31.04 13.12
C LYS A 100 -26.62 30.48 13.47
N ASN A 101 -26.66 29.30 14.08
CA ASN A 101 -27.65 29.02 15.12
C ASN A 101 -27.04 28.07 16.14
N ASP A 102 -26.82 28.64 17.33
CA ASP A 102 -26.67 27.95 18.59
C ASP A 102 -27.85 26.99 18.81
N SER A 103 -27.55 25.73 19.14
CA SER A 103 -28.21 25.12 20.30
C SER A 103 -27.29 24.09 20.92
N LYS A 104 -26.99 24.40 22.17
CA LYS A 104 -26.21 23.73 23.18
C LYS A 104 -26.93 22.45 23.61
N ASP A 105 -26.22 21.32 23.65
CA ASP A 105 -26.22 20.48 24.86
C ASP A 105 -25.07 19.46 24.90
N LYS A 106 -24.22 19.69 25.91
CA LYS A 106 -23.47 18.75 26.75
C LYS A 106 -23.29 17.31 26.24
N LYS A 107 -22.02 16.92 26.04
CA LYS A 107 -21.46 15.78 26.80
C LYS A 107 -19.94 15.84 26.96
N SER A 108 -19.57 16.29 28.16
CA SER A 108 -18.41 15.92 28.98
C SER A 108 -17.20 15.30 28.27
N ASP A 109 -16.14 16.10 28.24
CA ASP A 109 -14.79 15.70 28.60
C ASP A 109 -14.81 14.65 29.73
N LYS A 110 -14.37 13.43 29.43
CA LYS A 110 -13.92 12.47 30.44
C LYS A 110 -12.83 11.62 29.80
N SER A 111 -11.62 12.16 29.86
CA SER A 111 -10.39 11.37 29.82
C SER A 111 -10.34 10.41 31.02
N GLU A 112 -11.09 9.30 30.94
CA GLU A 112 -10.81 8.17 31.82
C GLU A 112 -9.51 7.52 31.34
N LYS A 113 -8.46 7.68 32.15
CA LYS A 113 -7.21 6.94 32.07
C LYS A 113 -7.53 5.45 32.20
N LYS A 114 -7.86 4.79 31.10
CA LYS A 114 -8.09 3.33 31.04
C LYS A 114 -6.84 2.66 31.60
N LYS A 115 -6.98 1.87 32.67
CA LYS A 115 -5.88 1.04 33.20
C LYS A 115 -5.29 0.23 32.04
N ASP A 116 -3.95 0.14 31.93
CA ASP A 116 -3.26 -0.71 30.95
C ASP A 116 -3.42 -2.18 31.36
N ASP A 117 -4.64 -2.69 31.29
CA ASP A 117 -5.01 -4.08 31.53
C ASP A 117 -4.69 -4.98 30.33
N GLY A 118 -4.08 -4.41 29.27
CA GLY A 118 -3.72 -5.10 28.04
C GLY A 118 -4.89 -5.40 27.11
N THR A 119 -6.13 -4.98 27.44
CA THR A 119 -7.29 -5.18 26.57
C THR A 119 -7.35 -4.14 25.46
N CYS A 120 -7.70 -4.57 24.26
CA CYS A 120 -7.85 -3.67 23.11
C CYS A 120 -8.84 -4.20 22.08
N GLY A 121 -9.45 -3.30 21.31
CA GLY A 121 -10.41 -3.62 20.25
C GLY A 121 -10.34 -2.65 19.07
N PRO A 122 -11.23 -2.81 18.07
CA PRO A 122 -11.22 -2.02 16.85
C PRO A 122 -11.22 -0.51 17.11
N GLY A 123 -10.27 0.19 16.48
CA GLY A 123 -10.09 1.64 16.65
C GLY A 123 -9.11 2.02 17.77
N ASP A 124 -8.79 1.11 18.70
CA ASP A 124 -7.77 1.36 19.71
C ASP A 124 -6.38 1.48 19.06
N THR A 125 -5.52 2.26 19.69
CA THR A 125 -4.11 2.38 19.30
C THR A 125 -3.19 2.32 20.54
N GLY A 126 -1.92 1.98 20.36
CA GLY A 126 -0.90 2.08 21.41
C GLY A 126 -0.23 0.76 21.78
N SER A 127 0.43 0.76 22.94
CA SER A 127 1.30 -0.32 23.42
C SER A 127 0.57 -1.66 23.59
N ALA A 128 -0.67 -1.64 24.10
CA ALA A 128 -1.50 -2.84 24.26
C ALA A 128 -1.74 -3.54 22.92
N VAL A 129 -2.12 -2.78 21.89
CA VAL A 129 -2.33 -3.30 20.53
C VAL A 129 -1.03 -3.89 19.96
N LYS A 130 0.13 -3.26 20.19
CA LYS A 130 1.43 -3.80 19.75
C LYS A 130 1.75 -5.15 20.41
N LYS A 131 1.49 -5.29 21.71
CA LYS A 131 1.70 -6.55 22.45
C LYS A 131 0.83 -7.66 21.84
N VAL A 132 -0.44 -7.37 21.56
CA VAL A 132 -1.37 -8.30 20.89
C VAL A 132 -0.89 -8.66 19.48
N GLN A 133 -0.56 -7.68 18.64
CA GLN A 133 -0.07 -7.91 17.27
C GLN A 133 1.20 -8.77 17.27
N LYS A 134 2.16 -8.52 18.18
CA LYS A 134 3.36 -9.36 18.38
C LYS A 134 2.99 -10.81 18.70
N LYS A 135 2.07 -11.02 19.65
CA LYS A 135 1.68 -12.35 20.07
C LYS A 135 0.96 -13.10 18.96
N LEU A 136 0.00 -12.47 18.29
CA LEU A 136 -0.70 -13.05 17.13
C LEU A 136 0.26 -13.38 15.98
N LYS A 137 1.27 -12.53 15.75
CA LYS A 137 2.31 -12.78 14.75
C LYS A 137 3.17 -13.99 15.11
N SER A 138 3.60 -14.10 16.37
CA SER A 138 4.36 -15.26 16.87
C SER A 138 3.58 -16.58 16.80
N LEU A 139 2.24 -16.50 16.86
CA LEU A 139 1.33 -17.63 16.76
C LEU A 139 0.88 -17.91 15.31
N GLY A 140 1.31 -17.10 14.33
CA GLY A 140 1.03 -17.29 12.91
C GLY A 140 -0.31 -16.74 12.41
N TYR A 141 -1.03 -15.97 13.23
CA TYR A 141 -2.35 -15.38 12.90
C TYR A 141 -2.27 -14.00 12.26
N TYR A 142 -1.14 -13.28 12.41
CA TYR A 142 -1.00 -11.90 11.94
C TYR A 142 0.25 -11.72 11.08
N SER A 143 0.07 -11.28 9.83
CA SER A 143 1.15 -11.03 8.86
C SER A 143 1.42 -9.54 8.61
N GLY A 144 0.61 -8.65 9.20
CA GLY A 144 0.78 -7.20 9.12
C GLY A 144 1.95 -6.67 9.94
N SER A 145 2.16 -5.35 9.86
CA SER A 145 3.16 -4.62 10.65
C SER A 145 2.69 -4.45 12.10
N ILE A 146 3.61 -4.44 13.07
CA ILE A 146 3.30 -4.23 14.48
C ILE A 146 3.23 -2.70 14.73
N ASP A 147 2.24 -2.07 14.14
CA ASP A 147 2.07 -0.62 14.15
C ASP A 147 1.40 -0.10 15.42
N GLY A 148 0.75 -0.96 16.19
CA GLY A 148 -0.02 -0.60 17.37
C GLY A 148 -1.37 0.00 17.04
N ASP A 149 -1.87 -0.14 15.82
CA ASP A 149 -3.22 0.28 15.43
C ASP A 149 -4.12 -0.95 15.29
N TYR A 150 -5.26 -0.96 16.00
CA TYR A 150 -6.21 -2.06 15.92
C TYR A 150 -7.10 -1.88 14.69
N GLY A 151 -6.48 -2.04 13.52
CA GLY A 151 -7.14 -1.97 12.22
C GLY A 151 -7.81 -3.28 11.82
N LYS A 152 -8.37 -3.30 10.60
CA LYS A 152 -9.06 -4.48 10.04
C LYS A 152 -8.21 -5.75 10.10
N GLY A 153 -6.92 -5.65 9.75
CA GLY A 153 -6.01 -6.80 9.77
C GLY A 153 -5.81 -7.38 11.17
N THR A 154 -5.68 -6.54 12.20
CA THR A 154 -5.56 -6.99 13.60
C THR A 154 -6.86 -7.60 14.10
N LYS A 155 -8.00 -6.98 13.78
CA LYS A 155 -9.32 -7.54 14.09
C LYS A 155 -9.51 -8.94 13.49
N SER A 156 -9.18 -9.12 12.22
CA SER A 156 -9.27 -10.43 11.56
C SER A 156 -8.36 -11.47 12.22
N ALA A 157 -7.12 -11.11 12.54
CA ALA A 157 -6.20 -12.02 13.23
C ALA A 157 -6.70 -12.43 14.62
N VAL A 158 -7.30 -11.50 15.38
CA VAL A 158 -7.91 -11.79 16.69
C VAL A 158 -9.10 -12.75 16.53
N LYS A 159 -10.00 -12.51 15.56
CA LYS A 159 -11.12 -13.41 15.27
C LYS A 159 -10.66 -14.83 14.95
N SER A 160 -9.64 -14.97 14.10
CA SER A 160 -9.09 -16.28 13.73
C SER A 160 -8.45 -17.00 14.92
N PHE A 161 -7.72 -16.26 15.77
CA PHE A 161 -7.18 -16.79 17.02
C PHE A 161 -8.30 -17.27 17.95
N GLN A 162 -9.33 -16.44 18.17
CA GLN A 162 -10.47 -16.74 19.02
C GLN A 162 -11.19 -18.01 18.56
N LYS A 163 -11.56 -18.08 17.28
CA LYS A 163 -12.24 -19.23 16.69
C LYS A 163 -11.47 -20.54 16.92
N ARG A 164 -10.16 -20.55 16.65
CA ARG A 164 -9.34 -21.76 16.81
C ARG A 164 -9.15 -22.17 18.27
N ASN A 165 -9.14 -21.20 19.18
CA ASN A 165 -8.94 -21.43 20.60
C ASN A 165 -10.26 -21.60 21.37
N GLY A 166 -11.40 -21.75 20.68
CA GLY A 166 -12.70 -22.00 21.30
C GLY A 166 -13.24 -20.81 22.09
N LEU A 167 -12.93 -19.60 21.65
CA LEU A 167 -13.40 -18.34 22.24
C LEU A 167 -14.45 -17.69 21.33
N ASP A 168 -15.22 -16.76 21.91
CA ASP A 168 -16.13 -15.89 21.15
C ASP A 168 -15.34 -15.08 20.11
N ASP A 169 -15.76 -15.10 18.84
CA ASP A 169 -15.07 -14.49 17.71
C ASP A 169 -15.47 -13.02 17.48
N ASP A 170 -15.65 -12.27 18.56
CA ASP A 170 -16.10 -10.87 18.53
C ASP A 170 -15.04 -9.91 17.94
N GLY A 171 -13.81 -10.39 17.77
CA GLY A 171 -12.69 -9.62 17.27
C GLY A 171 -12.22 -8.54 18.24
N LYS A 172 -12.46 -8.71 19.54
CA LYS A 172 -11.95 -7.88 20.64
C LYS A 172 -11.03 -8.69 21.55
N VAL A 173 -9.97 -8.07 22.03
CA VAL A 173 -9.09 -8.68 23.03
C VAL A 173 -9.57 -8.29 24.42
N GLY A 174 -10.60 -8.99 24.90
CA GLY A 174 -11.02 -8.95 26.30
C GLY A 174 -10.16 -9.86 27.19
N ALA A 175 -10.48 -9.91 28.49
CA ALA A 175 -9.70 -10.66 29.48
C ALA A 175 -9.49 -12.14 29.10
N LYS A 176 -10.53 -12.84 28.61
CA LYS A 176 -10.44 -14.25 28.18
C LYS A 176 -9.50 -14.43 26.99
N THR A 177 -9.63 -13.58 25.96
CA THR A 177 -8.76 -13.60 24.78
C THR A 177 -7.31 -13.31 25.16
N LEU A 178 -7.08 -12.34 26.05
CA LEU A 178 -5.75 -11.96 26.50
C LEU A 178 -5.08 -13.07 27.31
N ALA A 179 -5.82 -13.70 28.24
CA ALA A 179 -5.35 -14.84 29.00
C ALA A 179 -4.95 -16.00 28.07
N LYS A 180 -5.82 -16.33 27.10
CA LYS A 180 -5.55 -17.41 26.14
C LYS A 180 -4.37 -17.09 25.22
N LEU A 181 -4.22 -15.84 24.77
CA LEU A 181 -3.06 -15.39 23.97
C LEU A 181 -1.75 -15.66 24.70
N ASN A 182 -1.72 -15.44 26.01
CA ASN A 182 -0.52 -15.57 26.83
C ASN A 182 -0.28 -16.98 27.39
N SER A 183 -1.22 -17.90 27.20
CA SER A 183 -1.10 -19.27 27.70
C SER A 183 -0.17 -20.13 26.85
N LYS A 184 0.43 -21.15 27.48
CA LYS A 184 1.27 -22.17 26.81
C LYS A 184 0.47 -23.10 25.90
N ASP A 185 -0.83 -23.26 26.18
CA ASP A 185 -1.75 -24.10 25.42
C ASP A 185 -2.48 -23.33 24.28
N ALA A 186 -2.02 -22.12 23.96
CA ALA A 186 -2.51 -21.35 22.83
C ALA A 186 -2.23 -22.12 21.53
N LYS A 187 -3.30 -22.54 20.84
CA LYS A 187 -3.19 -23.24 19.56
C LYS A 187 -2.61 -22.26 18.54
N LYS A 188 -1.50 -22.65 17.89
CA LYS A 188 -0.91 -21.92 16.77
C LYS A 188 -1.80 -22.03 15.53
N ALA A 189 -1.67 -21.06 14.63
CA ALA A 189 -2.31 -21.11 13.32
C ALA A 189 -1.79 -22.32 12.53
N THR A 190 -2.70 -23.08 11.92
CA THR A 190 -2.35 -24.12 10.96
C THR A 190 -2.33 -23.55 9.53
N LYS A 191 -1.85 -24.33 8.56
CA LYS A 191 -1.82 -23.92 7.14
C LYS A 191 -3.20 -23.50 6.59
N SER A 192 -4.31 -23.91 7.22
CA SER A 192 -5.66 -23.40 6.90
C SER A 192 -6.04 -22.11 7.64
N ASP A 193 -5.45 -21.82 8.81
CA ASP A 193 -5.77 -20.64 9.63
C ASP A 193 -4.96 -19.39 9.25
N SER A 194 -3.75 -19.57 8.67
CA SER A 194 -2.98 -18.46 8.09
C SER A 194 -3.56 -17.92 6.77
N ALA A 195 -4.71 -18.45 6.35
CA ALA A 195 -5.38 -18.12 5.08
C ALA A 195 -6.85 -17.66 5.23
N SER A 196 -7.27 -17.22 6.43
CA SER A 196 -8.61 -16.66 6.68
C SER A 196 -8.51 -15.17 7.07
N GLY A 197 -8.38 -14.24 6.13
CA GLY A 197 -9.52 -13.64 5.45
C GLY A 197 -10.47 -14.65 4.83
N SER A 198 -11.64 -14.81 5.45
CA SER A 198 -12.87 -15.39 4.90
C SER A 198 -12.65 -16.44 3.80
N GLU A 199 -12.77 -17.72 4.15
CA GLU A 199 -13.10 -18.77 3.18
C GLU A 199 -14.49 -18.48 2.61
N THR A 200 -14.55 -17.60 1.61
CA THR A 200 -15.43 -17.80 0.47
C THR A 200 -14.71 -18.84 -0.39
N THR A 201 -14.99 -20.10 -0.14
CA THR A 201 -14.64 -21.16 -1.08
C THR A 201 -15.34 -20.88 -2.41
N GLY A 202 -14.53 -20.59 -3.43
CA GLY A 202 -14.68 -21.29 -4.70
C GLY A 202 -15.05 -20.47 -5.91
N LYS A 203 -15.68 -19.29 -5.77
CA LYS A 203 -16.11 -18.53 -6.96
C LYS A 203 -15.12 -17.44 -7.31
N THR A 204 -14.43 -17.62 -8.44
CA THR A 204 -13.69 -16.54 -9.08
C THR A 204 -14.67 -15.49 -9.59
N GLU A 205 -14.45 -14.25 -9.16
CA GLU A 205 -15.28 -13.10 -9.47
C GLU A 205 -14.78 -12.39 -10.72
N LYS A 206 -15.74 -11.94 -11.55
CA LYS A 206 -15.45 -10.99 -12.62
C LYS A 206 -15.33 -9.60 -12.02
N LEU A 207 -14.17 -8.99 -12.15
CA LEU A 207 -13.95 -7.61 -11.74
C LEU A 207 -14.04 -6.67 -12.94
N ASP A 208 -15.10 -5.84 -13.01
CA ASP A 208 -15.20 -4.79 -14.01
C ASP A 208 -14.34 -3.59 -13.59
N TRP A 209 -13.31 -3.29 -14.36
CA TRP A 209 -12.31 -2.29 -14.01
C TRP A 209 -12.90 -0.88 -13.83
N PHE A 210 -13.79 -0.48 -14.73
CA PHE A 210 -14.35 0.88 -14.76
C PHE A 210 -15.63 1.00 -13.94
N ASN A 211 -16.35 -0.10 -13.70
CA ASN A 211 -17.46 -0.15 -12.75
C ASN A 211 -17.01 -0.51 -11.33
N GLY A 212 -16.14 0.33 -10.75
CA GLY A 212 -15.70 0.22 -9.36
C GLY A 212 -14.58 -0.79 -9.08
N GLY A 213 -14.21 -1.66 -10.02
CA GLY A 213 -13.13 -2.64 -9.83
C GLY A 213 -11.76 -2.03 -9.58
N SER A 214 -11.46 -0.90 -10.21
CA SER A 214 -10.22 -0.13 -9.97
C SER A 214 -10.02 0.30 -8.51
N LYS A 215 -11.08 0.29 -7.68
CA LYS A 215 -11.01 0.64 -6.24
C LYS A 215 -10.88 -0.57 -5.32
N LYS A 216 -11.10 -1.80 -5.82
CA LYS A 216 -11.15 -3.01 -4.99
C LYS A 216 -9.79 -3.41 -4.42
N ILE A 217 -8.72 -3.26 -5.20
CA ILE A 217 -7.35 -3.50 -4.76
C ILE A 217 -6.65 -2.14 -4.66
N PRO A 218 -6.62 -1.43 -3.52
CA PRO A 218 -6.12 -0.05 -3.46
C PRO A 218 -4.61 0.05 -3.79
N LYS A 219 -4.14 1.23 -4.20
CA LYS A 219 -2.70 1.47 -4.41
C LYS A 219 -1.92 1.20 -3.12
N GLY A 220 -0.77 0.55 -3.23
CA GLY A 220 0.03 0.06 -2.11
C GLY A 220 -0.43 -1.28 -1.53
N ALA A 221 -1.59 -1.82 -1.94
CA ALA A 221 -2.06 -3.12 -1.48
C ALA A 221 -1.08 -4.24 -1.85
N THR A 222 -0.84 -5.15 -0.91
CA THR A 222 -0.20 -6.44 -1.20
C THR A 222 -1.28 -7.46 -1.56
N PHE A 223 -1.10 -8.19 -2.65
CA PHE A 223 -2.01 -9.23 -3.12
C PHE A 223 -1.22 -10.40 -3.72
N LYS A 224 -1.88 -11.55 -3.93
CA LYS A 224 -1.27 -12.71 -4.58
C LYS A 224 -1.80 -12.89 -6.00
N VAL A 225 -0.95 -13.37 -6.88
CA VAL A 225 -1.29 -13.75 -8.26
C VAL A 225 -0.97 -15.22 -8.46
N LYS A 226 -1.90 -15.98 -9.05
CA LYS A 226 -1.70 -17.37 -9.46
C LYS A 226 -1.82 -17.46 -10.97
N ASP A 227 -0.77 -17.95 -11.64
CA ASP A 227 -0.84 -18.28 -13.06
C ASP A 227 -1.59 -19.59 -13.25
N ILE A 228 -2.63 -19.59 -14.07
CA ILE A 228 -3.52 -20.75 -14.22
C ILE A 228 -2.78 -21.93 -14.84
N LYS A 229 -1.98 -21.67 -15.87
CA LYS A 229 -1.32 -22.74 -16.64
C LYS A 229 -0.22 -23.45 -15.85
N THR A 230 0.54 -22.73 -15.03
CA THR A 230 1.65 -23.32 -14.25
C THR A 230 1.29 -23.61 -12.80
N GLY A 231 0.18 -23.06 -12.29
CA GLY A 231 -0.20 -23.13 -10.89
C GLY A 231 0.70 -22.32 -9.95
N LYS A 232 1.76 -21.68 -10.44
CA LYS A 232 2.71 -20.91 -9.63
C LYS A 232 2.04 -19.66 -9.07
N VAL A 233 2.37 -19.37 -7.81
CA VAL A 233 1.83 -18.24 -7.06
C VAL A 233 2.95 -17.33 -6.62
N PHE A 234 2.76 -16.02 -6.78
CA PHE A 234 3.70 -15.00 -6.31
C PHE A 234 2.95 -13.81 -5.72
N THR A 235 3.65 -13.03 -4.91
CA THR A 235 3.11 -11.88 -4.19
C THR A 235 3.50 -10.59 -4.91
N CYS A 236 2.54 -9.68 -5.01
CA CYS A 236 2.72 -8.39 -5.67
C CYS A 236 2.33 -7.25 -4.73
N LYS A 237 2.84 -6.06 -5.03
CA LYS A 237 2.34 -4.78 -4.51
C LYS A 237 1.72 -4.01 -5.67
N ARG A 238 0.50 -3.48 -5.48
CA ARG A 238 -0.06 -2.53 -6.45
C ARG A 238 0.69 -1.22 -6.32
N TRP A 239 1.17 -0.68 -7.43
CA TRP A 239 1.71 0.67 -7.45
C TRP A 239 0.68 1.67 -8.00
N SER A 240 0.20 1.50 -9.23
CA SER A 240 -0.62 2.50 -9.91
C SER A 240 -1.71 1.89 -10.78
N GLY A 241 -2.10 2.62 -11.82
CA GLY A 241 -2.93 2.13 -12.91
C GLY A 241 -4.31 2.79 -12.95
N ALA A 242 -4.55 3.55 -14.02
CA ALA A 242 -5.84 4.19 -14.32
C ALA A 242 -6.71 3.29 -15.21
N ASN A 243 -6.08 2.63 -16.20
CA ASN A 243 -6.74 1.82 -17.22
C ASN A 243 -6.71 0.30 -16.92
N HIS A 244 -5.80 -0.10 -16.05
CA HIS A 244 -5.57 -1.47 -15.56
C HIS A 244 -4.76 -1.35 -14.25
N LEU A 245 -4.38 -2.45 -13.63
CA LEU A 245 -3.59 -2.45 -12.39
C LEU A 245 -2.10 -2.56 -12.71
N ASP A 246 -1.32 -1.58 -12.28
CA ASP A 246 0.16 -1.63 -12.35
C ASP A 246 0.70 -2.25 -11.07
N ALA A 247 1.51 -3.30 -11.21
CA ALA A 247 2.01 -4.11 -10.10
C ALA A 247 3.52 -4.35 -10.19
N GLU A 248 4.13 -4.53 -9.03
CA GLU A 248 5.52 -4.97 -8.88
C GLU A 248 5.54 -6.26 -8.06
N PRO A 249 6.36 -7.27 -8.41
CA PRO A 249 6.63 -8.37 -7.51
C PRO A 249 7.16 -7.83 -6.17
N LYS A 250 6.72 -8.41 -5.05
CA LYS A 250 7.02 -7.85 -3.72
C LYS A 250 8.46 -8.13 -3.28
N SER A 251 9.09 -9.18 -3.80
CA SER A 251 10.42 -9.65 -3.41
C SER A 251 11.19 -10.24 -4.60
N LYS A 252 12.49 -10.49 -4.42
CA LYS A 252 13.34 -11.18 -5.42
C LYS A 252 12.83 -12.60 -5.76
N ASP A 253 12.24 -13.29 -4.80
CA ASP A 253 11.68 -14.63 -5.02
C ASP A 253 10.39 -14.56 -5.83
N ASP A 254 9.55 -13.54 -5.58
CA ASP A 254 8.35 -13.29 -6.36
C ASP A 254 8.71 -12.93 -7.82
N THR A 255 9.75 -12.12 -8.00
CA THR A 255 10.33 -11.77 -9.31
C THR A 255 10.84 -13.00 -10.04
N SER A 256 11.58 -13.87 -9.35
CA SER A 256 12.11 -15.12 -9.92
C SER A 256 10.97 -16.06 -10.32
N THR A 257 9.93 -16.12 -9.51
CA THR A 257 8.71 -16.88 -9.81
C THR A 257 8.03 -16.35 -11.06
N LEU A 258 7.78 -15.03 -11.14
CA LEU A 258 7.20 -14.37 -12.31
C LEU A 258 8.02 -14.65 -13.58
N LYS A 259 9.34 -14.46 -13.52
CA LYS A 259 10.25 -14.74 -14.65
C LYS A 259 10.17 -16.21 -15.09
N SER A 260 10.08 -17.13 -14.13
CA SER A 260 9.99 -18.57 -14.42
C SER A 260 8.66 -19.02 -15.05
N ILE A 261 7.57 -18.26 -14.87
CA ILE A 261 6.26 -18.55 -15.50
C ILE A 261 6.35 -18.36 -17.03
N TYR A 262 7.23 -17.46 -17.45
CA TYR A 262 7.41 -17.07 -18.85
C TYR A 262 8.68 -17.65 -19.48
N GLY A 263 9.61 -18.19 -18.69
CA GLY A 263 10.95 -18.57 -19.16
C GLY A 263 11.84 -17.36 -19.48
N GLY A 264 11.51 -16.18 -18.93
CA GLY A 264 12.10 -14.90 -19.30
C GLY A 264 11.11 -13.74 -19.13
N TRP A 265 11.45 -12.55 -19.61
CA TRP A 265 10.53 -11.42 -19.65
C TRP A 265 9.68 -11.45 -20.92
N SER A 266 8.37 -11.21 -20.83
CA SER A 266 7.47 -11.41 -21.97
C SER A 266 6.17 -10.60 -21.88
N TRP A 267 5.77 -10.04 -23.02
CA TRP A 267 4.46 -9.41 -23.21
C TRP A 267 3.30 -10.40 -23.42
N LYS A 268 3.57 -11.70 -23.43
CA LYS A 268 2.55 -12.73 -23.65
C LYS A 268 1.45 -12.64 -22.58
N ARG A 269 0.19 -12.59 -23.04
CA ARG A 269 -0.97 -12.57 -22.14
C ARG A 269 -1.16 -13.95 -21.52
N ARG A 270 -1.42 -13.97 -20.22
CA ARG A 270 -1.75 -15.20 -19.48
C ARG A 270 -2.98 -14.98 -18.64
N ALA A 271 -3.78 -16.02 -18.49
CA ALA A 271 -4.94 -16.05 -17.60
C ALA A 271 -4.44 -16.29 -16.17
N VAL A 272 -4.88 -15.43 -15.25
CA VAL A 272 -4.43 -15.48 -13.85
C VAL A 272 -5.57 -15.23 -12.89
N LEU A 273 -5.40 -15.69 -11.66
CA LEU A 273 -6.26 -15.35 -10.54
C LEU A 273 -5.53 -14.34 -9.65
N VAL A 274 -6.27 -13.37 -9.13
CA VAL A 274 -5.78 -12.36 -8.19
C VAL A 274 -6.52 -12.52 -6.86
N LYS A 275 -5.79 -12.85 -5.79
CA LYS A 275 -6.37 -13.00 -4.45
C LYS A 275 -6.03 -11.80 -3.58
N TYR A 276 -7.08 -11.13 -3.10
CA TYR A 276 -6.98 -9.96 -2.22
C TYR A 276 -8.21 -9.89 -1.31
N ASP A 277 -7.99 -9.62 -0.02
CA ASP A 277 -9.04 -9.37 0.99
C ASP A 277 -10.17 -10.41 1.01
N GLY A 278 -9.84 -11.70 0.88
CA GLY A 278 -10.81 -12.81 0.87
C GLY A 278 -11.51 -13.06 -0.48
N HIS A 279 -11.29 -12.20 -1.47
CA HIS A 279 -11.82 -12.34 -2.82
C HIS A 279 -10.79 -12.95 -3.78
N VAL A 280 -11.29 -13.62 -4.82
CA VAL A 280 -10.52 -14.15 -5.94
C VAL A 280 -11.08 -13.55 -7.22
N TYR A 281 -10.27 -12.80 -7.95
CA TYR A 281 -10.69 -12.12 -9.17
C TYR A 281 -10.05 -12.76 -10.40
N ALA A 282 -10.84 -12.95 -11.45
CA ALA A 282 -10.33 -13.32 -12.77
C ALA A 282 -9.60 -12.13 -13.40
N ALA A 283 -8.38 -12.37 -13.87
CA ALA A 283 -7.57 -11.34 -14.50
C ALA A 283 -6.70 -11.93 -15.62
N SER A 284 -5.96 -11.06 -16.28
CA SER A 284 -4.90 -11.40 -17.20
C SER A 284 -3.64 -10.60 -16.88
N MET A 285 -2.47 -11.18 -17.06
CA MET A 285 -1.20 -10.46 -16.89
C MET A 285 -0.27 -10.64 -18.09
N ASN A 286 0.71 -9.75 -18.19
CA ASN A 286 1.97 -10.01 -18.88
C ASN A 286 3.13 -10.06 -17.86
N GLY A 287 4.31 -10.49 -18.27
CA GLY A 287 5.49 -10.60 -17.41
C GLY A 287 6.64 -9.70 -17.84
N MET A 288 6.41 -8.64 -18.61
CA MET A 288 7.47 -7.73 -19.05
C MET A 288 7.60 -6.56 -18.06
N PRO A 289 8.78 -6.36 -17.42
CA PRO A 289 9.06 -5.14 -16.68
C PRO A 289 9.04 -3.92 -17.62
N HIS A 290 8.38 -2.84 -17.22
CA HIS A 290 8.36 -1.57 -17.94
C HIS A 290 8.01 -0.38 -17.04
N GLY A 291 8.22 0.83 -17.52
CA GLY A 291 7.89 2.06 -16.80
C GLY A 291 8.72 2.28 -15.54
N THR A 292 8.20 3.07 -14.60
CA THR A 292 8.89 3.38 -13.34
C THR A 292 8.92 2.18 -12.39
N GLN A 293 9.67 2.27 -11.30
CA GLN A 293 9.79 1.25 -10.25
C GLN A 293 9.56 1.93 -8.90
N THR A 294 9.00 1.22 -7.92
CA THR A 294 8.83 1.71 -6.55
C THR A 294 9.45 0.81 -5.48
N ILE A 295 9.89 -0.39 -5.86
CA ILE A 295 10.59 -1.34 -5.00
C ILE A 295 11.99 -1.58 -5.55
N ASP A 296 13.01 -0.92 -4.99
CA ASP A 296 14.37 -0.91 -5.54
C ASP A 296 15.14 -2.23 -5.35
N ASP A 297 14.63 -3.15 -4.51
CA ASP A 297 15.34 -4.35 -4.06
C ASP A 297 14.66 -5.68 -4.44
N ASN A 298 13.73 -5.68 -5.40
CA ASN A 298 13.04 -6.89 -5.85
C ASN A 298 13.63 -7.54 -7.12
N ASN A 299 14.72 -7.01 -7.70
CA ASN A 299 15.26 -7.46 -9.00
C ASN A 299 14.27 -7.36 -10.18
N PHE A 300 13.28 -6.46 -10.10
CA PHE A 300 12.29 -6.23 -11.15
C PHE A 300 12.29 -4.75 -11.55
N GLU A 301 12.89 -4.45 -12.70
CA GLU A 301 13.06 -3.08 -13.20
C GLU A 301 11.79 -2.56 -13.85
N GLY A 302 10.87 -2.06 -13.03
CA GLY A 302 9.66 -1.41 -13.49
C GLY A 302 8.41 -1.94 -12.78
N HIS A 303 7.30 -1.98 -13.52
CA HIS A 303 6.07 -2.70 -13.17
C HIS A 303 5.64 -3.63 -14.32
N PHE A 304 4.64 -4.44 -14.06
CA PHE A 304 3.90 -5.17 -15.06
C PHE A 304 2.39 -4.91 -14.92
N CYS A 305 1.65 -5.17 -16.00
CA CYS A 305 0.22 -4.90 -16.06
C CYS A 305 -0.60 -6.13 -15.68
N ILE A 306 -1.63 -5.91 -14.87
CA ILE A 306 -2.73 -6.85 -14.63
C ILE A 306 -4.03 -6.22 -15.14
N HIS A 307 -4.64 -6.88 -16.11
CA HIS A 307 -5.87 -6.48 -16.77
C HIS A 307 -7.05 -7.27 -16.22
N PHE A 308 -8.10 -6.56 -15.85
CA PHE A 308 -9.39 -7.12 -15.46
C PHE A 308 -10.40 -6.94 -16.61
N SER A 309 -11.67 -7.29 -16.35
CA SER A 309 -12.72 -7.09 -17.35
C SER A 309 -12.82 -5.60 -17.70
N GLY A 310 -12.83 -5.30 -19.01
CA GLY A 310 -12.94 -3.95 -19.53
C GLY A 310 -11.66 -3.10 -19.38
N SER A 311 -10.60 -3.60 -18.76
CA SER A 311 -9.32 -2.88 -18.66
C SER A 311 -8.74 -2.54 -20.05
N LYS A 312 -8.05 -1.40 -20.14
CA LYS A 312 -7.43 -0.87 -21.36
C LYS A 312 -5.90 -0.91 -21.27
N THR A 313 -5.19 -1.06 -22.37
CA THR A 313 -3.70 -1.04 -22.40
C THR A 313 -3.14 0.37 -22.29
N HIS A 314 -1.86 0.50 -21.92
CA HIS A 314 -1.19 1.81 -21.79
C HIS A 314 -1.12 2.56 -23.14
N GLY A 315 -0.58 1.91 -24.17
CA GLY A 315 -0.29 2.55 -25.45
C GLY A 315 -1.55 2.90 -26.25
N SER A 316 -2.42 1.93 -26.52
CA SER A 316 -3.61 2.17 -27.35
C SER A 316 -4.78 2.74 -26.56
N LYS A 317 -4.79 2.61 -25.22
CA LYS A 317 -5.94 2.94 -24.36
C LYS A 317 -7.24 2.26 -24.84
N LYS A 318 -7.11 1.13 -25.53
CA LYS A 318 -8.22 0.29 -25.99
C LYS A 318 -8.28 -0.97 -25.14
N VAL A 319 -9.47 -1.55 -25.08
CA VAL A 319 -9.67 -2.91 -24.57
C VAL A 319 -8.93 -3.86 -25.52
N ASP A 320 -8.13 -4.75 -24.97
CA ASP A 320 -7.35 -5.75 -25.71
C ASP A 320 -8.05 -7.11 -25.61
N ASP A 321 -8.45 -7.67 -26.75
CA ASP A 321 -9.27 -8.88 -26.81
C ASP A 321 -8.55 -10.10 -26.22
N MET A 322 -7.23 -10.20 -26.37
CA MET A 322 -6.46 -11.31 -25.80
C MET A 322 -6.47 -11.28 -24.27
N HIS A 323 -6.35 -10.08 -23.68
CA HIS A 323 -6.52 -9.90 -22.24
C HIS A 323 -7.95 -10.27 -21.82
N GLN A 324 -8.98 -9.86 -22.56
CA GLN A 324 -10.37 -10.22 -22.23
C GLN A 324 -10.65 -11.72 -22.36
N GLN A 325 -10.05 -12.41 -23.35
CA GLN A 325 -10.10 -13.87 -23.47
C GLN A 325 -9.42 -14.55 -22.29
N CYS A 326 -8.27 -14.06 -21.85
CA CYS A 326 -7.59 -14.57 -20.65
C CYS A 326 -8.43 -14.37 -19.39
N VAL A 327 -9.12 -13.23 -19.24
CA VAL A 327 -10.05 -12.99 -18.12
C VAL A 327 -11.23 -13.98 -18.17
N LYS A 328 -11.82 -14.22 -19.36
CA LYS A 328 -12.89 -15.22 -19.55
C LYS A 328 -12.42 -16.62 -19.21
N GLU A 329 -11.20 -16.97 -19.60
CA GLU A 329 -10.60 -18.25 -19.24
C GLU A 329 -10.42 -18.35 -17.73
N ALA A 330 -9.88 -17.31 -17.09
CA ALA A 330 -9.67 -17.30 -15.65
C ALA A 330 -10.94 -17.47 -14.82
N LEU A 331 -12.10 -17.02 -15.32
CA LEU A 331 -13.40 -17.24 -14.66
C LEU A 331 -13.81 -18.71 -14.52
N LYS A 332 -13.21 -19.61 -15.29
CA LYS A 332 -13.48 -21.06 -15.22
C LYS A 332 -12.71 -21.77 -14.11
N HIS A 333 -11.75 -21.09 -13.47
CA HIS A 333 -10.84 -21.67 -12.49
C HIS A 333 -11.11 -21.13 -11.10
N SER A 334 -10.58 -21.80 -10.07
CA SER A 334 -10.61 -21.39 -8.67
C SER A 334 -9.19 -21.32 -8.09
N TRP A 335 -9.05 -20.61 -6.97
CA TRP A 335 -7.75 -20.30 -6.35
C TRP A 335 -6.99 -21.53 -5.86
#